data_AF-A0A9D7SZ96-F1
#
_entry.id   AF-A0A9D7SZ96-F1
#
_cell.length_a   1.000
_cell.length_b   1.000
_cell.length_c   1.000
_cell.angle_alpha   90.00
_cell.angle_beta   90.00
_cell.angle_gamma   90.00
#
_symmetry.space_group_name_H-M   'P 1'
#
loop_
_entity.id
_entity.type
_entity.pdbx_description
1 polymer ?
#
loop_
_entity_poly.entity_id
_entity_poly.type
_entity_poly.pdbx_seq_one_letter_code
_entity_poly.pdbx_strand_id
1 'polypeptide(L)'
;MGRVIKAEIMEKPFDLSLTNTELYKGCIISETPGKLNLETPPAEATYIIGRNINTIVDKIPSLDRNEIILTGKMAIWAYLVVFHVVVHQFRRVYYDDGKGPILIAAHG
;
A
#
# COMPACT_ATOMS: atom_id res chain seq x y z
N MET A 1 -24.30 9.83 -15.45
CA MET A 1 -22.92 9.89 -16.00
C MET A 1 -21.94 9.78 -14.84
N GLY A 2 -21.73 8.56 -14.32
CA GLY A 2 -20.81 8.27 -13.22
C GLY A 2 -19.87 7.18 -13.67
N ARG A 3 -18.71 7.58 -14.21
CA ARG A 3 -17.69 6.67 -14.73
C ARG A 3 -17.15 5.83 -13.58
N VAL A 4 -17.51 4.55 -13.58
CA VAL A 4 -16.61 3.39 -13.42
C VAL A 4 -15.34 3.70 -12.60
N ILE A 5 -15.46 3.79 -11.28
CA ILE A 5 -14.32 3.65 -10.34
C ILE A 5 -14.23 2.19 -9.83
N LYS A 6 -15.01 1.28 -10.41
CA LYS A 6 -15.19 -0.10 -9.92
C LYS A 6 -14.12 -1.10 -10.35
N ALA A 7 -13.21 -0.75 -11.25
CA ALA A 7 -12.31 -1.75 -11.86
C ALA A 7 -10.81 -1.41 -11.83
N GLU A 8 -10.42 -0.13 -11.83
CA GLU A 8 -9.00 0.21 -12.01
C GLU A 8 -8.10 -0.04 -10.78
N ILE A 9 -8.68 -0.19 -9.58
CA ILE A 9 -7.90 -0.33 -8.33
C ILE A 9 -7.52 -1.81 -8.06
N MET A 10 -8.16 -2.79 -8.70
CA MET A 10 -7.96 -4.23 -8.38
C MET A 10 -7.18 -5.05 -9.41
N GLU A 11 -6.84 -4.50 -10.58
CA GLU A 11 -5.97 -5.21 -11.54
C GLU A 11 -4.48 -4.97 -11.31
N LYS A 12 -4.11 -3.97 -10.50
CA LYS A 12 -2.71 -3.57 -10.31
C LYS A 12 -2.26 -3.81 -8.86
N PRO A 13 -1.09 -4.44 -8.66
CA PRO A 13 -0.45 -4.50 -7.35
C PRO A 13 -0.34 -3.11 -6.70
N PHE A 14 -0.62 -3.05 -5.40
CA PHE A 14 -0.45 -1.87 -4.58
C PHE A 14 1.04 -1.66 -4.28
N ASP A 15 1.63 -0.68 -4.95
CA ASP A 15 3.05 -0.32 -4.81
C ASP A 15 3.32 0.31 -3.43
N LEU A 16 4.18 -0.34 -2.65
CA LEU A 16 4.67 0.15 -1.36
C LEU A 16 5.94 0.96 -1.45
N SER A 17 6.50 1.12 -2.66
CA SER A 17 7.76 1.84 -2.83
C SER A 17 7.61 3.35 -2.67
N LEU A 18 8.74 4.04 -2.50
CA LEU A 18 8.78 5.49 -2.34
C LEU A 18 8.27 6.26 -3.57
N THR A 19 8.00 5.60 -4.70
CA THR A 19 7.32 6.24 -5.85
C THR A 19 5.82 6.40 -5.65
N ASN A 20 5.21 5.74 -4.66
CA ASN A 20 3.79 5.90 -4.35
C ASN A 20 3.55 7.21 -3.57
N THR A 21 3.27 8.28 -4.32
CA THR A 21 3.07 9.63 -3.77
C THR A 21 1.88 9.73 -2.84
N GLU A 22 0.83 8.92 -3.03
CA GLU A 22 -0.35 8.93 -2.16
C GLU A 22 -0.05 8.25 -0.81
N LEU A 23 0.65 7.11 -0.83
CA LEU A 23 1.04 6.40 0.39
C LEU A 23 1.98 7.25 1.26
N TYR A 24 2.95 7.91 0.62
CA TYR A 24 3.97 8.71 1.31
C TYR A 24 3.62 10.21 1.38
N LYS A 25 2.38 10.60 1.08
CA LYS A 25 1.94 12.00 1.12
C LYS A 25 2.16 12.62 2.50
N GLY A 26 3.05 13.61 2.57
CA GLY A 26 3.44 14.29 3.81
C GLY A 26 4.79 13.85 4.37
N CYS A 27 5.39 12.79 3.82
CA CYS A 27 6.78 12.46 4.10
C CYS A 27 7.74 13.33 3.28
N ILE A 28 8.92 13.57 3.84
CA ILE A 28 10.07 14.16 3.17
C ILE A 28 10.81 13.01 2.49
N ILE A 29 10.86 13.06 1.16
CA ILE A 29 11.60 12.12 0.33
C ILE A 29 12.65 12.91 -0.45
N SER A 30 13.90 12.46 -0.37
CA SER A 30 15.01 13.00 -1.16
C SER A 30 15.32 12.05 -2.32
N GLU A 31 15.96 12.58 -3.36
CA GLU A 31 16.53 11.78 -4.44
C GLU A 31 18.04 11.97 -4.47
N THR A 32 18.75 10.85 -4.34
CA THR A 32 20.16 10.72 -4.72
C THR A 32 20.21 10.03 -6.09
N PRO A 33 21.27 10.16 -6.91
CA PRO A 33 21.27 9.66 -8.29
C PRO A 33 20.70 8.23 -8.44
N GLY A 34 19.49 8.13 -8.98
CA GLY A 34 18.77 6.87 -9.21
C GLY A 34 18.15 6.18 -7.98
N LYS A 35 18.09 6.84 -6.82
CA LYS A 35 17.57 6.27 -5.57
C LYS A 35 16.82 7.31 -4.72
N LEU A 36 15.56 7.00 -4.44
CA LEU A 36 14.74 7.70 -3.45
C LEU A 36 15.14 7.28 -2.03
N ASN A 37 15.22 8.25 -1.11
CA ASN A 37 15.42 8.02 0.30
C ASN A 37 14.31 8.70 1.10
N LEU A 38 13.79 8.01 2.10
CA LEU A 38 12.84 8.57 3.05
C LEU A 38 13.61 9.27 4.17
N GLU A 39 13.51 10.59 4.23
CA GLU A 39 14.19 11.42 5.23
C GLU A 39 13.32 11.60 6.49
N THR A 40 11.99 11.50 6.35
CA THR A 40 11.10 11.51 7.51
C THR A 40 11.46 10.36 8.46
N PRO A 41 11.67 10.64 9.77
CA PRO A 41 12.00 9.61 10.75
C PRO A 41 10.97 8.49 10.77
N PRO A 42 11.37 7.20 10.93
CA PRO A 42 10.44 6.07 10.86
C PRO A 42 9.23 6.16 11.80
N ALA A 43 9.40 6.73 13.00
CA ALA A 43 8.31 6.91 13.96
C ALA A 43 7.21 7.85 13.43
N GLU A 44 7.62 8.97 12.82
CA GLU A 44 6.69 9.93 12.21
C GLU A 44 6.11 9.39 10.90
N ALA A 45 6.96 8.80 10.05
CA ALA A 45 6.54 8.23 8.79
C ALA A 45 5.52 7.10 8.99
N THR A 46 5.65 6.30 10.05
CA THR A 46 4.66 5.26 10.42
C THR A 46 3.27 5.85 10.62
N TYR A 47 3.16 6.97 11.32
CA TYR A 47 1.88 7.65 11.54
C TYR A 47 1.30 8.19 10.21
N ILE A 48 2.14 8.84 9.40
CA ILE A 48 1.74 9.41 8.11
C ILE A 48 1.25 8.30 7.16
N ILE A 49 2.05 7.25 6.98
CA ILE A 49 1.75 6.11 6.11
C ILE A 49 0.48 5.41 6.59
N GLY A 50 0.36 5.15 7.90
CA GLY A 50 -0.82 4.52 8.51
C GLY A 50 -2.10 5.31 8.22
N ARG A 51 -2.08 6.62 8.41
CA ARG A 51 -3.21 7.50 8.07
C ARG A 51 -3.54 7.47 6.57
N ASN A 52 -2.52 7.53 5.72
CA ASN A 52 -2.68 7.59 4.28
C ASN A 52 -3.26 6.26 3.74
N ILE A 53 -2.76 5.11 4.17
CA ILE A 53 -3.29 3.81 3.73
C ILE A 53 -4.74 3.61 4.19
N ASN A 54 -5.11 4.01 5.41
CA ASN A 54 -6.52 3.98 5.84
C ASN A 54 -7.38 4.83 4.90
N THR A 55 -6.94 6.05 4.59
CA THR A 55 -7.65 6.94 3.66
C THR A 55 -7.79 6.33 2.26
N ILE A 56 -6.77 5.60 1.79
CA ILE A 56 -6.81 4.91 0.49
C ILE A 56 -7.80 3.75 0.53
N VAL A 57 -7.74 2.91 1.55
CA VAL A 57 -8.62 1.74 1.72
C VAL A 57 -10.07 2.17 1.91
N ASP A 58 -10.33 3.25 2.64
CA ASP A 58 -11.68 3.78 2.90
C ASP A 58 -12.40 4.25 1.63
N LYS A 59 -11.66 4.60 0.59
CA LYS A 59 -12.24 4.93 -0.73
C LYS A 59 -12.75 3.70 -1.49
N ILE A 60 -12.34 2.50 -1.07
CA ILE A 60 -12.76 1.23 -1.67
C ILE A 60 -13.97 0.71 -0.89
N PRO A 61 -15.15 0.52 -1.52
CA PRO A 61 -16.31 -0.05 -0.83
C PRO A 61 -15.99 -1.43 -0.23
N SER A 62 -16.48 -1.71 0.98
CA SER A 62 -16.18 -2.99 1.67
C SER A 62 -16.57 -4.23 0.87
N LEU A 63 -17.65 -4.16 0.09
CA LEU A 63 -18.09 -5.24 -0.81
C LEU A 63 -17.08 -5.56 -1.93
N ASP A 64 -16.23 -4.59 -2.27
CA ASP A 64 -15.22 -4.71 -3.32
C ASP A 64 -13.84 -5.13 -2.77
N ARG A 65 -13.65 -5.20 -1.43
CA ARG A 65 -12.36 -5.55 -0.79
C ARG A 65 -12.09 -7.07 -0.75
N ASN A 66 -12.09 -7.71 -1.91
CA ASN A 66 -11.86 -9.15 -1.99
C ASN A 66 -10.38 -9.50 -1.87
N GLU A 67 -9.52 -8.88 -2.69
CA GLU A 67 -8.11 -9.23 -2.77
C GLU A 67 -7.26 -7.97 -2.92
N ILE A 68 -6.05 -8.01 -2.37
CA ILE A 68 -5.01 -7.00 -2.58
C ILE A 68 -3.65 -7.68 -2.73
N ILE A 69 -2.85 -7.19 -3.68
CA ILE A 69 -1.46 -7.63 -3.86
C ILE A 69 -0.56 -6.47 -3.44
N LEU A 70 0.30 -6.68 -2.46
CA LEU A 70 1.31 -5.72 -2.02
C LEU A 70 2.61 -5.95 -2.79
N THR A 71 3.25 -4.90 -3.31
CA THR A 71 4.52 -5.02 -4.05
C THR A 71 5.42 -3.82 -3.82
N GLY A 72 6.56 -3.76 -4.52
CA GLY A 72 7.47 -2.60 -4.52
C GLY A 72 8.66 -2.76 -3.58
N LYS A 73 9.66 -1.90 -3.73
CA LYS A 73 10.83 -1.84 -2.84
C LYS A 73 10.55 -0.90 -1.68
N MET A 74 10.48 -1.43 -0.47
CA MET A 74 10.22 -0.65 0.75
C MET A 74 11.06 -1.12 1.93
N ALA A 75 11.07 -0.32 3.01
CA ALA A 75 11.54 -0.79 4.30
C ALA A 75 10.53 -1.76 4.93
N ILE A 76 11.01 -2.78 5.65
CA ILE A 76 10.16 -3.81 6.27
C ILE A 76 9.10 -3.23 7.22
N TRP A 77 9.44 -2.17 7.96
CA TRP A 77 8.49 -1.55 8.88
C TRP A 77 7.34 -0.86 8.13
N ALA A 78 7.58 -0.27 6.96
CA ALA A 78 6.52 0.34 6.14
C ALA A 78 5.56 -0.74 5.60
N TYR A 79 6.11 -1.89 5.20
CA TYR A 79 5.31 -3.07 4.86
C TYR A 79 4.43 -3.51 6.04
N LEU A 80 4.98 -3.61 7.25
CA LEU A 80 4.20 -4.03 8.43
C LEU A 80 3.05 -3.08 8.75
N VAL A 81 3.27 -1.77 8.61
CA VAL A 81 2.24 -0.74 8.80
C VAL A 81 1.10 -0.92 7.79
N VAL A 82 1.43 -1.05 6.51
CA VAL A 82 0.41 -1.23 5.46
C VAL A 82 -0.30 -2.57 5.61
N PHE A 83 0.46 -3.65 5.83
CA PHE A 83 -0.08 -4.99 6.05
C PHE A 83 -1.08 -5.01 7.20
N HIS A 84 -0.75 -4.38 8.34
CA HIS A 84 -1.65 -4.31 9.50
C HIS A 84 -3.00 -3.65 9.17
N VAL A 85 -3.01 -2.64 8.30
CA VAL A 85 -4.25 -1.99 7.87
C VAL A 85 -5.02 -2.88 6.90
N VAL A 86 -4.37 -3.44 5.88
CA VAL A 86 -5.08 -4.16 4.82
C VAL A 86 -5.52 -5.58 5.22
N VAL A 87 -4.79 -6.24 6.12
CA VAL A 87 -5.07 -7.62 6.54
C VAL A 87 -6.47 -7.75 7.13
N HIS A 88 -6.94 -6.77 7.90
CA HIS A 88 -8.27 -6.81 8.49
C HIS A 88 -9.38 -6.28 7.58
N GLN A 89 -9.03 -5.77 6.40
CA GLN A 89 -9.95 -5.07 5.49
C GLN A 89 -10.21 -5.83 4.20
N PHE A 90 -9.32 -6.75 3.82
CA PHE A 90 -9.40 -7.56 2.60
C PHE A 90 -9.52 -9.04 2.94
N ARG A 91 -10.28 -9.80 2.12
CA ARG A 91 -10.43 -11.26 2.34
C ARG A 91 -9.13 -12.01 2.08
N ARG A 92 -8.33 -11.57 1.11
CA ARG A 92 -7.03 -12.17 0.79
C ARG A 92 -5.98 -11.07 0.56
N VAL A 93 -4.82 -11.27 1.16
CA VAL A 93 -3.65 -10.39 0.98
C VAL A 93 -2.53 -11.23 0.39
N TYR A 94 -1.98 -10.74 -0.71
CA TYR A 94 -0.83 -11.32 -1.39
C TYR A 94 0.37 -10.38 -1.30
N TYR A 95 1.57 -10.94 -1.43
CA TYR A 95 2.80 -10.18 -1.60
C TYR A 95 3.52 -10.65 -2.87
N ASP A 96 3.98 -9.72 -3.70
CA ASP A 96 4.73 -9.99 -4.92
C ASP A 96 6.06 -9.23 -4.92
N ASP A 97 7.17 -9.97 -4.91
CA ASP A 97 8.54 -9.44 -5.00
C ASP A 97 9.09 -9.38 -6.44
N GLY A 98 8.24 -9.62 -7.43
CA GLY A 98 8.59 -9.73 -8.85
C GLY A 98 8.77 -11.17 -9.32
N LYS A 99 8.60 -12.18 -8.45
CA LYS A 99 8.61 -13.60 -8.80
C LYS A 99 7.20 -14.22 -8.89
N GLY A 100 6.18 -13.41 -8.67
CA GLY A 100 4.79 -13.81 -8.66
C GLY A 100 4.17 -13.71 -7.25
N PRO A 101 2.85 -13.51 -7.17
CA PRO A 101 2.17 -13.25 -5.91
C PRO A 101 2.10 -14.50 -5.03
N ILE A 102 2.45 -14.32 -3.75
CA ILE A 102 2.32 -15.32 -2.69
C ILE A 102 1.19 -14.88 -1.75
N LEU A 103 0.25 -15.77 -1.45
CA LEU A 103 -0.79 -15.51 -0.46
C LEU A 103 -0.15 -15.45 0.95
N ILE A 104 -0.30 -14.32 1.64
CA ILE A 104 0.29 -14.08 2.95
C ILE A 104 -0.74 -13.97 4.08
N ALA A 105 -2.00 -13.70 3.76
CA ALA A 105 -3.11 -13.75 4.71
C ALA A 105 -4.45 -14.03 4.00
N ALA A 106 -5.34 -14.74 4.69
CA ALA A 106 -6.70 -14.98 4.23
C ALA A 106 -7.67 -15.01 5.42
N HIS A 107 -8.82 -14.36 5.25
CA HIS A 107 -9.91 -14.31 6.23
C HIS A 107 -11.20 -14.83 5.59
N GLY A 108 -11.93 -15.67 6.34
CA GLY A 108 -13.20 -16.28 5.94
C GLY A 108 -14.40 -15.50 6.42
#